data_AF-A0A8B9HDT5-F1
#
_entry.id   AF-A0A8B9HDT5-F1
#
_cell.length_a   1.000
_cell.length_b   1.000
_cell.length_c   1.000
_cell.angle_alpha   90.00
_cell.angle_beta   90.00
_cell.angle_gamma   90.00
#
_symmetry.space_group_name_H-M   'P 1'
#
loop_
_entity.id
_entity.type
_entity.pdbx_description
1 polymer ?
#
loop_
_entity_poly.entity_id
_entity_poly.type
_entity_poly.pdbx_seq_one_letter_code
_entity_poly.pdbx_strand_id
1 'polypeptide(L)'
;MTIKLIRDHGQHYRPRMACLQKLEAMVLEMQSGVKSSEQKLNITSIPHVITGDAAIWDIKFGIFFLPFLEARTMGTMLVAYGFIYPLQDHKRLILKPDGSLYRFQTPYFWPAQKWKVDDTDYAIYLAKRNIRKKGSLDVYEQENYNKLHKWLNYKWDFIVMQAKEQYRAGKERNKADRVVFDCQERAFWIVHRPPPRTHSAMDYGVDRLIDPNVEEVKGERARVMILACDVWKMLDLVTHYHNIHSAVTRLLKRGYHIFCTISTICTLITFNILLFFQKSSVHLI
;
A
#
# COMPACT_ATOMS: atom_id res chain seq x y z
N MET A 1 -38.03 -27.59 13.31
CA MET A 1 -37.35 -26.51 14.04
C MET A 1 -36.95 -25.46 13.01
N THR A 2 -37.75 -24.41 12.85
CA THR A 2 -37.58 -23.40 11.80
C THR A 2 -36.47 -22.45 12.25
N ILE A 3 -35.33 -22.45 11.55
CA ILE A 3 -34.27 -21.46 11.77
C ILE A 3 -34.87 -20.10 11.40
N LYS A 4 -35.24 -19.31 12.40
CA LYS A 4 -35.50 -17.89 12.19
C LYS A 4 -34.21 -17.34 11.59
N LEU A 5 -34.29 -16.83 10.36
CA LEU A 5 -33.25 -15.97 9.79
C LEU A 5 -33.11 -14.79 10.76
N ILE A 6 -32.21 -14.91 11.73
CA ILE A 6 -31.79 -13.80 12.56
C ILE A 6 -31.16 -12.84 11.56
N ARG A 7 -31.90 -11.81 11.15
CA ARG A 7 -31.33 -10.71 10.39
C ARG A 7 -30.28 -10.12 11.28
N ASP A 8 -29.03 -10.24 10.86
CA ASP A 8 -27.91 -9.62 11.54
C ASP A 8 -28.12 -8.10 11.46
N HIS A 9 -28.50 -7.50 12.60
CA HIS A 9 -28.67 -6.06 12.74
C HIS A 9 -27.35 -5.38 13.13
N GLY A 10 -26.24 -6.11 13.13
CA GLY A 10 -24.91 -5.58 13.35
C GLY A 10 -24.48 -4.63 12.23
N GLN A 11 -23.71 -3.62 12.61
CA GLN A 11 -23.04 -2.72 11.68
C GLN A 11 -21.71 -3.34 11.30
N HIS A 12 -21.53 -3.68 10.02
CA HIS A 12 -20.37 -4.44 9.54
C HIS A 12 -19.61 -3.75 8.39
N TYR A 13 -20.18 -2.70 7.80
CA TYR A 13 -19.68 -2.12 6.57
C TYR A 13 -19.15 -0.72 6.75
N ARG A 14 -17.93 -0.47 6.29
CA ARG A 14 -17.33 0.87 6.34
C ARG A 14 -18.16 1.90 5.54
N PRO A 15 -18.40 3.12 6.05
CA PRO A 15 -19.02 4.22 5.29
C PRO A 15 -18.22 4.60 4.03
N ARG A 16 -18.89 5.17 3.01
CA ARG A 16 -18.21 5.74 1.82
C ARG A 16 -17.30 6.90 2.21
N MET A 17 -16.07 6.86 1.75
CA MET A 17 -15.06 7.92 1.90
C MET A 17 -14.78 8.58 0.55
N ALA A 18 -15.77 9.33 0.05
CA ALA A 18 -15.68 10.04 -1.22
C ALA A 18 -14.53 11.07 -1.27
N CYS A 19 -14.05 11.52 -0.11
CA CYS A 19 -12.89 12.40 -0.01
C CYS A 19 -11.61 11.76 -0.56
N LEU A 20 -11.42 10.43 -0.44
CA LEU A 20 -10.17 9.77 -0.81
C LEU A 20 -9.86 9.92 -2.31
N GLN A 21 -10.87 9.76 -3.17
CA GLN A 21 -10.72 9.95 -4.62
C GLN A 21 -10.35 11.39 -4.99
N LYS A 22 -10.89 12.37 -4.26
CA LYS A 22 -10.57 13.78 -4.49
C LYS A 22 -9.14 14.11 -4.05
N LEU A 23 -8.70 13.55 -2.93
CA LEU A 23 -7.33 13.72 -2.43
C LEU A 23 -6.32 13.01 -3.34
N GLU A 24 -6.66 11.84 -3.86
CA GLU A 24 -5.87 11.12 -4.86
C GLU A 24 -5.65 11.96 -6.12
N ALA A 25 -6.74 12.48 -6.71
CA ALA A 25 -6.65 13.35 -7.88
C ALA A 25 -5.75 14.57 -7.62
N MET A 26 -5.92 15.21 -6.45
CA MET A 26 -5.10 16.34 -6.03
C MET A 26 -3.62 15.96 -5.93
N VAL A 27 -3.28 14.81 -5.36
CA VAL A 27 -1.89 14.35 -5.22
C VAL A 27 -1.24 14.08 -6.57
N LEU A 28 -1.99 13.50 -7.52
CA LEU A 28 -1.50 13.26 -8.88
C LEU A 28 -1.16 14.59 -9.59
N GLU A 29 -1.99 15.62 -9.42
CA GLU A 29 -1.70 16.96 -9.94
C GLU A 29 -0.46 17.56 -9.27
N MET A 30 -0.39 17.49 -7.93
CA MET A 30 0.75 18.00 -7.15
C MET A 30 2.08 17.36 -7.58
N GLN A 31 2.10 16.06 -7.88
CA GLN A 31 3.32 15.35 -8.27
C GLN A 31 3.97 15.91 -9.54
N SER A 32 3.17 16.56 -10.41
CA SER A 32 3.67 17.22 -11.62
C SER A 32 4.01 18.71 -11.41
N GLY A 33 3.35 19.37 -10.46
CA GLY A 33 3.49 20.82 -10.22
C GLY A 33 4.52 21.21 -9.16
N VAL A 34 4.67 20.39 -8.10
CA VAL A 34 5.47 20.78 -6.94
C VAL A 34 6.97 20.73 -7.22
N LYS A 35 7.70 21.76 -6.78
CA LYS A 35 9.16 21.78 -6.84
C LYS A 35 9.73 20.72 -5.89
N SER A 36 10.40 19.72 -6.46
CA SER A 36 11.10 18.69 -5.70
C SER A 36 12.61 18.89 -5.72
N SER A 37 13.28 18.38 -4.68
CA SER A 37 14.72 18.43 -4.50
C SER A 37 15.25 17.08 -4.03
N GLU A 38 16.57 16.99 -3.88
CA GLU A 38 17.22 15.79 -3.34
C GLU A 38 17.55 15.97 -1.85
N GLN A 39 17.28 14.93 -1.06
CA GLN A 39 17.76 14.83 0.31
C GLN A 39 19.14 14.18 0.32
N LYS A 40 20.14 14.91 0.80
CA LYS A 40 21.49 14.38 1.03
C LYS A 40 21.57 13.69 2.40
N LEU A 41 21.88 12.39 2.40
CA LEU A 41 22.12 11.57 3.59
C LEU A 41 23.56 11.06 3.58
N ASN A 42 24.46 11.83 4.19
CA ASN A 42 25.92 11.60 4.22
C ASN A 42 26.50 11.41 2.81
N ILE A 43 26.47 10.19 2.28
CA ILE A 43 27.04 9.79 0.98
C ILE A 43 25.93 9.49 -0.05
N THR A 44 24.69 9.23 0.39
CA THR A 44 23.57 8.87 -0.49
C THR A 44 22.64 10.05 -0.71
N SER A 45 22.37 10.41 -1.96
CA SER A 45 21.31 11.36 -2.32
C SER A 45 20.02 10.61 -2.62
N ILE A 46 18.88 11.08 -2.10
CA ILE A 46 17.57 10.49 -2.34
C ILE A 46 16.63 11.53 -2.96
N PRO A 47 16.09 11.30 -4.17
CA PRO A 47 15.31 12.29 -4.91
C PRO A 47 13.87 12.47 -4.37
N HIS A 48 13.12 13.35 -5.04
CA HIS A 48 11.68 13.56 -4.90
C HIS A 48 11.23 14.01 -3.50
N VAL A 49 12.03 14.87 -2.87
CA VAL A 49 11.72 15.47 -1.57
C VAL A 49 11.07 16.81 -1.80
N ILE A 50 10.03 17.12 -1.05
CA ILE A 50 9.32 18.39 -1.11
C ILE A 50 9.39 19.07 0.26
N THR A 51 9.46 20.39 0.28
CA THR A 51 9.33 21.16 1.53
C THR A 51 7.87 21.42 1.84
N GLY A 52 7.55 21.64 3.11
CA GLY A 52 6.21 22.03 3.53
C GLY A 52 5.74 23.32 2.84
N ASP A 53 6.62 24.32 2.74
CA ASP A 53 6.35 25.57 2.00
C ASP A 53 6.04 25.33 0.52
N ALA A 54 6.82 24.49 -0.17
CA ALA A 54 6.58 24.18 -1.58
C ALA A 54 5.24 23.48 -1.79
N ALA A 55 4.89 22.51 -0.93
CA ALA A 55 3.61 21.82 -0.97
C ALA A 55 2.43 22.78 -0.74
N ILE A 56 2.51 23.66 0.26
CA ILE A 56 1.45 24.65 0.54
C ILE A 56 1.31 25.62 -0.63
N TRP A 57 2.43 26.07 -1.21
CA TRP A 57 2.43 26.99 -2.33
C TRP A 57 1.77 26.39 -3.58
N ASP A 58 2.07 25.12 -3.87
CA ASP A 58 1.49 24.38 -4.99
C ASP A 58 -0.03 24.18 -4.83
N ILE A 59 -0.49 23.79 -3.63
CA ILE A 59 -1.93 23.70 -3.33
C ILE A 59 -2.60 25.07 -3.49
N LYS A 60 -1.94 26.11 -2.96
CA LYS A 60 -2.48 27.47 -2.94
C LYS A 60 -2.62 28.05 -4.33
N PHE A 61 -1.58 27.99 -5.16
CA PHE A 61 -1.51 28.72 -6.44
C PHE A 61 -1.48 27.82 -7.67
N GLY A 62 -1.00 26.58 -7.55
CA GLY A 62 -0.94 25.62 -8.65
C GLY A 62 -2.30 24.97 -8.92
N ILE A 63 -3.02 24.57 -7.86
CA ILE A 63 -4.24 23.74 -7.99
C ILE A 63 -5.53 24.55 -7.85
N PHE A 64 -5.73 25.29 -6.75
CA PHE A 64 -7.08 25.79 -6.40
C PHE A 64 -7.24 27.31 -6.28
N PHE A 65 -6.16 28.09 -6.13
CA PHE A 65 -6.23 29.52 -5.77
C PHE A 65 -6.93 29.79 -4.42
N LEU A 66 -6.32 29.32 -3.32
CA LEU A 66 -6.90 29.38 -1.96
C LEU A 66 -6.25 30.41 -1.03
N PRO A 67 -6.88 30.81 0.08
CA PRO A 67 -6.19 31.45 1.21
C PRO A 67 -5.08 30.55 1.80
N PHE A 68 -4.07 31.15 2.41
CA PHE A 68 -2.93 30.39 2.98
C PHE A 68 -3.37 29.35 4.03
N LEU A 69 -4.29 29.72 4.90
CA LEU A 69 -4.75 28.84 5.97
C LEU A 69 -5.54 27.63 5.44
N GLU A 70 -6.33 27.82 4.39
CA GLU A 70 -7.07 26.73 3.73
C GLU A 70 -6.12 25.77 3.01
N ALA A 71 -5.16 26.30 2.25
CA ALA A 71 -4.14 25.48 1.59
C ALA A 71 -3.34 24.64 2.59
N ARG A 72 -2.96 25.23 3.74
CA ARG A 72 -2.30 24.50 4.82
C ARG A 72 -3.18 23.42 5.43
N THR A 73 -4.47 23.69 5.61
CA THR A 73 -5.43 22.72 6.14
C THR A 73 -5.59 21.53 5.17
N MET A 74 -5.74 21.79 3.87
CA MET A 74 -5.80 20.74 2.85
C MET A 74 -4.51 19.92 2.80
N GLY A 75 -3.35 20.57 2.83
CA GLY A 75 -2.07 19.87 2.89
C GLY A 75 -1.91 19.04 4.17
N THR A 76 -2.45 19.51 5.30
CA THR A 76 -2.50 18.72 6.55
C THR A 76 -3.42 17.52 6.41
N MET A 77 -4.54 17.63 5.69
CA MET A 77 -5.39 16.46 5.36
C MET A 77 -4.61 15.43 4.53
N LEU A 78 -3.85 15.85 3.52
CA LEU A 78 -3.01 14.93 2.72
C LEU A 78 -2.00 14.17 3.59
N VAL A 79 -1.40 14.84 4.57
CA VAL A 79 -0.49 14.20 5.53
C VAL A 79 -1.25 13.24 6.47
N ALA A 80 -2.41 13.66 6.98
CA ALA A 80 -3.20 12.87 7.92
C ALA A 80 -3.77 11.58 7.30
N TYR A 81 -4.15 11.62 6.01
CA TYR A 81 -4.59 10.44 5.25
C TYR A 81 -3.41 9.59 4.70
N GLY A 82 -2.18 10.09 4.79
CA GLY A 82 -0.99 9.33 4.39
C GLY A 82 -0.62 9.41 2.91
N PHE A 83 -1.17 10.35 2.15
CA PHE A 83 -0.75 10.59 0.76
C PHE A 83 0.62 11.25 0.68
N ILE A 84 0.94 12.06 1.70
CA ILE A 84 2.25 12.70 1.88
C ILE A 84 2.71 12.34 3.30
N TYR A 85 4.00 12.07 3.50
CA TYR A 85 4.52 11.75 4.84
C TYR A 85 5.76 12.58 5.18
N PRO A 86 5.88 13.02 6.44
CA PRO A 86 7.05 13.77 6.92
C PRO A 86 8.26 12.84 7.07
N LEU A 87 9.44 13.33 6.73
CA LEU A 87 10.71 12.61 6.90
C LEU A 87 11.30 12.75 8.31
N GLN A 88 10.86 13.76 9.06
CA GLN A 88 11.23 14.03 10.45
C GLN A 88 9.96 14.11 11.31
N ASP A 89 10.05 13.80 12.60
CA ASP A 89 8.90 13.90 13.51
C ASP A 89 7.65 13.14 12.98
N HIS A 90 7.86 11.89 12.54
CA HIS A 90 6.87 11.12 11.77
C HIS A 90 5.58 10.78 12.50
N LYS A 91 5.50 11.03 13.82
CA LYS A 91 4.28 10.85 14.63
C LYS A 91 3.35 12.06 14.52
N ARG A 92 3.86 13.21 14.11
CA ARG A 92 3.10 14.45 13.95
C ARG A 92 2.61 14.58 12.52
N LEU A 93 1.39 14.12 12.26
CA LEU A 93 0.76 14.13 10.94
C LEU A 93 0.18 15.51 10.58
N ILE A 94 1.05 16.52 10.52
CA ILE A 94 0.69 17.90 10.18
C ILE A 94 1.65 18.43 9.11
N LEU A 95 1.12 19.17 8.14
CA LEU A 95 1.94 19.92 7.18
C LEU A 95 2.40 21.24 7.84
N LYS A 96 3.72 21.37 8.01
CA LYS A 96 4.36 22.56 8.58
C LYS A 96 4.66 23.56 7.45
N PRO A 97 4.33 24.85 7.61
CA PRO A 97 4.69 25.89 6.64
C PRO A 97 6.14 26.34 6.89
N ASP A 98 7.06 25.41 6.70
CA ASP A 98 8.49 25.63 6.86
C ASP A 98 9.28 24.71 5.90
N GLY A 99 10.60 24.69 6.07
CA GLY A 99 11.51 23.82 5.34
C GLY A 99 11.46 22.34 5.74
N SER A 100 10.51 21.90 6.57
CA SER A 100 10.35 20.48 6.92
C SER A 100 10.15 19.65 5.65
N LEU A 101 10.81 18.48 5.62
CA LEU A 101 10.86 17.64 4.43
C LEU A 101 9.75 16.59 4.45
N TYR A 102 9.10 16.44 3.30
CA TYR A 102 8.05 15.47 3.05
C TYR A 102 8.32 14.69 1.75
N ARG A 103 7.63 13.57 1.58
CA ARG A 103 7.58 12.80 0.33
C ARG A 103 6.18 12.33 0.03
N PHE A 104 5.90 12.15 -1.25
CA PHE A 104 4.70 11.46 -1.69
C PHE A 104 4.76 9.97 -1.35
N GLN A 105 3.63 9.45 -0.90
CA GLN A 105 3.44 8.03 -0.68
C GLN A 105 3.22 7.31 -2.01
N THR A 106 3.65 6.05 -2.09
CA THR A 106 3.36 5.19 -3.25
C THR A 106 1.88 4.77 -3.27
N PRO A 107 1.23 4.67 -4.44
CA PRO A 107 -0.17 4.24 -4.55
C PRO A 107 -0.51 2.93 -3.84
N TYR A 108 0.46 2.01 -3.73
CA TYR A 108 0.30 0.76 -2.97
C TYR A 108 -0.10 0.99 -1.51
N PHE A 109 0.34 2.09 -0.90
CA PHE A 109 0.04 2.46 0.48
C PHE A 109 -1.04 3.54 0.61
N TRP A 110 -1.72 3.90 -0.48
CA TRP A 110 -2.81 4.87 -0.39
C TRP A 110 -4.03 4.27 0.32
N PRO A 111 -4.74 5.08 1.12
CA PRO A 111 -5.96 4.62 1.77
C PRO A 111 -7.02 4.27 0.71
N ALA A 112 -7.61 3.08 0.84
CA ALA A 112 -8.67 2.62 -0.05
C ALA A 112 -9.98 2.42 0.71
N GLN A 113 -11.11 2.58 0.00
CA GLN A 113 -12.46 2.40 0.55
C GLN A 113 -12.70 0.97 1.03
N LYS A 114 -12.38 -0.02 0.18
CA LYS A 114 -12.81 -1.42 0.37
C LYS A 114 -11.98 -2.19 1.39
N TRP A 115 -10.73 -1.81 1.61
CA TRP A 115 -9.78 -2.64 2.34
C TRP A 115 -9.46 -2.05 3.70
N LYS A 116 -9.91 -2.72 4.76
CA LYS A 116 -9.39 -2.51 6.11
C LYS A 116 -8.06 -3.25 6.24
N VAL A 117 -7.10 -2.63 6.92
CA VAL A 117 -5.77 -3.21 7.08
C VAL A 117 -5.82 -4.38 8.07
N ASP A 118 -5.30 -5.53 7.64
CA ASP A 118 -5.31 -6.78 8.40
C ASP A 118 -4.30 -6.75 9.57
N ASP A 119 -4.67 -7.41 10.67
CA ASP A 119 -3.81 -7.57 11.84
C ASP A 119 -2.63 -8.50 11.55
N THR A 120 -2.78 -9.43 10.58
CA THR A 120 -1.67 -10.27 10.10
C THR A 120 -0.55 -9.43 9.51
N ASP A 121 -0.88 -8.46 8.64
CA ASP A 121 0.10 -7.59 7.99
C ASP A 121 0.81 -6.71 9.03
N TYR A 122 0.08 -6.23 10.04
CA TYR A 122 0.68 -5.45 11.11
C TYR A 122 1.63 -6.28 11.96
N ALA A 123 1.26 -7.53 12.25
CA ALA A 123 2.13 -8.47 12.95
C ALA A 123 3.41 -8.75 12.16
N ILE A 124 3.33 -8.92 10.83
CA ILE A 124 4.49 -9.10 9.94
C ILE A 124 5.40 -7.86 10.01
N TYR A 125 4.83 -6.65 9.94
CA TYR A 125 5.58 -5.41 10.05
C TYR A 125 6.34 -5.28 11.38
N LEU A 126 5.67 -5.52 12.51
CA LEU A 126 6.28 -5.44 13.83
C LEU A 126 7.34 -6.52 14.03
N ALA A 127 7.08 -7.76 13.57
CA ALA A 127 8.05 -8.85 13.60
C ALA A 127 9.31 -8.50 12.79
N LYS A 128 9.14 -7.95 11.58
CA LYS A 128 10.24 -7.51 10.72
C LYS A 128 11.09 -6.42 11.40
N ARG A 129 10.46 -5.42 12.03
CA ARG A 129 11.17 -4.38 12.79
C ARG A 129 11.93 -4.95 13.98
N ASN A 130 11.33 -5.89 14.70
CA ASN A 130 11.96 -6.55 15.84
C ASN A 130 13.16 -7.41 15.42
N ILE A 131 13.08 -8.08 14.25
CA ILE A 131 14.21 -8.83 13.65
C ILE A 131 15.34 -7.87 13.24
N ARG A 132 15.00 -6.71 12.65
CA ARG A 132 16.01 -5.71 12.24
C ARG A 132 16.82 -5.19 13.43
N LYS A 133 16.14 -4.82 14.52
CA LYS A 133 16.78 -4.36 15.75
C LYS A 133 15.87 -4.66 16.94
N LYS A 134 16.25 -5.65 17.75
CA LYS A 134 15.55 -5.98 19.00
C LYS A 134 15.49 -4.74 19.91
N GLY A 135 14.32 -4.50 20.51
CA GLY A 135 14.09 -3.34 21.39
C GLY A 135 13.96 -1.99 20.68
N SER A 136 13.76 -1.96 19.36
CA SER A 136 13.51 -0.72 18.60
C SER A 136 12.02 -0.39 18.38
N LEU A 137 11.13 -1.20 18.92
CA LEU A 137 9.70 -0.93 18.92
C LEU A 137 9.39 0.11 20.01
N ASP A 138 8.48 1.03 19.71
CA ASP A 138 7.92 1.90 20.73
C ASP A 138 7.14 1.08 21.76
N VAL A 139 6.92 1.61 22.97
CA VAL A 139 6.21 0.90 24.06
C VAL A 139 4.83 0.39 23.61
N TYR A 140 4.04 1.24 22.94
CA TYR A 140 2.72 0.84 22.44
C TYR A 140 2.79 -0.21 21.30
N GLU A 141 3.83 -0.15 20.46
CA GLU A 141 4.06 -1.15 19.42
C GLU A 141 4.46 -2.49 20.02
N GLN A 142 5.23 -2.48 21.10
CA GLN A 142 5.62 -3.68 21.84
C GLN A 142 4.41 -4.34 22.51
N GLU A 143 3.51 -3.55 23.10
CA GLU A 143 2.24 -4.05 23.65
C GLU A 143 1.38 -4.67 22.54
N ASN A 144 1.24 -3.99 21.40
CA ASN A 144 0.50 -4.52 20.25
C ASN A 144 1.12 -5.81 19.70
N TYR A 145 2.44 -5.87 19.58
CA TYR A 145 3.17 -7.08 19.16
C TYR A 145 2.87 -8.26 20.10
N ASN A 146 2.91 -8.04 21.41
CA ASN A 146 2.61 -9.07 22.40
C ASN A 146 1.14 -9.53 22.34
N LYS A 147 0.20 -8.61 22.09
CA LYS A 147 -1.22 -8.93 21.89
C LYS A 147 -1.41 -9.78 20.63
N LEU A 148 -0.82 -9.37 19.51
CA LEU A 148 -0.90 -10.08 18.23
C LEU A 148 -0.25 -11.46 18.30
N HIS A 149 0.87 -11.61 19.03
CA HIS A 149 1.51 -12.91 19.26
C HIS A 149 0.57 -13.90 19.95
N LYS A 150 -0.22 -13.43 20.93
CA LYS A 150 -1.22 -14.26 21.61
C LYS A 150 -2.41 -14.56 20.70
N TRP A 151 -2.93 -13.55 20.02
CA TRP A 151 -4.15 -13.66 19.21
C TRP A 151 -3.96 -14.46 17.91
N LEU A 152 -2.82 -14.28 17.24
CA LEU A 152 -2.49 -14.91 15.95
C LEU A 152 -1.51 -16.08 16.12
N ASN A 153 -1.46 -16.69 17.32
CA ASN A 153 -0.50 -17.73 17.63
C ASN A 153 -0.54 -18.91 16.64
N TYR A 154 -1.75 -19.31 16.24
CA TYR A 154 -1.99 -20.43 15.31
C TYR A 154 -1.31 -20.27 13.93
N LYS A 155 -0.94 -19.05 13.53
CA LYS A 155 -0.23 -18.77 12.27
C LYS A 155 1.05 -17.95 12.49
N TRP A 156 1.58 -17.96 13.71
CA TRP A 156 2.72 -17.12 14.06
C TRP A 156 4.00 -17.50 13.31
N ASP A 157 4.22 -18.79 13.05
CA ASP A 157 5.36 -19.26 12.26
C ASP A 157 5.33 -18.70 10.83
N PHE A 158 4.14 -18.62 10.22
CA PHE A 158 3.95 -17.97 8.93
C PHE A 158 4.30 -16.47 9.01
N ILE A 159 3.84 -15.76 10.05
CA ILE A 159 4.16 -14.33 10.26
C ILE A 159 5.67 -14.12 10.37
N VAL A 160 6.36 -14.94 11.16
CA VAL A 160 7.82 -14.85 11.32
C VAL A 160 8.55 -15.20 10.03
N MET A 161 8.07 -16.20 9.28
CA MET A 161 8.61 -16.57 7.97
C MET A 161 8.50 -15.41 6.98
N GLN A 162 7.32 -14.82 6.83
CA GLN A 162 7.08 -13.65 5.98
C GLN A 162 7.96 -12.47 6.37
N ALA A 163 8.06 -12.17 7.67
CA ALA A 163 8.91 -11.09 8.18
C ALA A 163 10.40 -11.31 7.86
N LYS A 164 10.90 -12.54 7.96
CA LYS A 164 12.28 -12.90 7.60
C LYS A 164 12.53 -12.75 6.10
N GLU A 165 11.62 -13.23 5.26
CA GLU A 165 11.75 -13.13 3.80
C GLU A 165 11.72 -11.66 3.34
N GLN A 166 10.79 -10.85 3.86
CA GLN A 166 10.78 -9.41 3.57
C GLN A 166 12.06 -8.69 4.05
N TYR A 167 12.60 -9.07 5.22
CA TYR A 167 13.85 -8.51 5.72
C TYR A 167 15.05 -8.88 4.84
N ARG A 168 15.12 -10.13 4.37
CA ARG A 168 16.15 -10.60 3.43
C ARG A 168 16.08 -9.84 2.11
N ALA A 169 14.90 -9.78 1.49
CA ALA A 169 14.68 -9.04 0.24
C ALA A 169 15.04 -7.55 0.39
N GLY A 170 14.72 -6.93 1.54
CA GLY A 170 15.08 -5.55 1.83
C GLY A 170 16.60 -5.30 1.92
N LYS A 171 17.39 -6.32 2.30
CA LYS A 171 18.87 -6.21 2.36
C LYS A 171 19.53 -6.24 0.98
N GLU A 172 18.88 -6.81 -0.02
CA GLU A 172 19.40 -6.86 -1.39
C GLU A 172 19.22 -5.51 -2.11
N ARG A 173 18.30 -4.66 -1.65
CA ARG A 173 18.11 -3.31 -2.17
C ARG A 173 19.26 -2.38 -1.78
N ASN A 174 19.51 -1.39 -2.64
CA ASN A 174 20.45 -0.31 -2.35
C ASN A 174 20.02 0.47 -1.08
N LYS A 175 20.94 1.25 -0.51
CA LYS A 175 20.69 1.95 0.76
C LYS A 175 19.59 3.02 0.64
N ALA A 176 19.53 3.74 -0.47
CA ALA A 176 18.56 4.81 -0.70
C ALA A 176 17.12 4.25 -0.74
N ASP A 177 16.89 3.23 -1.55
CA ASP A 177 15.59 2.57 -1.74
C ASP A 177 15.13 1.91 -0.44
N ARG A 178 16.05 1.29 0.30
CA ARG A 178 15.73 0.72 1.62
C ARG A 178 15.23 1.78 2.59
N VAL A 179 15.87 2.95 2.63
CA VAL A 179 15.44 4.06 3.50
C VAL A 179 14.08 4.60 3.08
N VAL A 180 13.85 4.78 1.77
CA VAL A 180 12.55 5.22 1.24
C VAL A 180 11.46 4.23 1.62
N PHE A 181 11.66 2.95 1.34
CA PHE A 181 10.69 1.88 1.62
C PHE A 181 10.36 1.78 3.12
N ASP A 182 11.39 1.79 3.98
CA ASP A 182 11.20 1.76 5.44
C ASP A 182 10.41 2.98 5.94
N CYS A 183 10.55 4.14 5.30
CA CYS A 183 9.79 5.35 5.62
C CYS A 183 8.35 5.28 5.10
N GLN A 184 8.13 4.80 3.87
CA GLN A 184 6.80 4.62 3.28
C GLN A 184 5.96 3.66 4.11
N GLU A 185 6.53 2.50 4.45
CA GLU A 185 5.85 1.49 5.26
C GLU A 185 5.55 2.00 6.68
N ARG A 186 6.50 2.71 7.31
CA ARG A 186 6.25 3.34 8.61
C ARG A 186 5.13 4.37 8.55
N ALA A 187 5.12 5.23 7.54
CA ALA A 187 4.09 6.24 7.37
C ALA A 187 2.70 5.60 7.20
N PHE A 188 2.62 4.53 6.40
CA PHE A 188 1.39 3.74 6.24
C PHE A 188 0.86 3.22 7.58
N TRP A 189 1.74 2.61 8.40
CA TRP A 189 1.32 2.06 9.69
C TRP A 189 0.95 3.13 10.72
N ILE A 190 1.59 4.29 10.72
CA ILE A 190 1.24 5.39 11.62
C ILE A 190 -0.18 5.90 11.33
N VAL A 191 -0.61 5.93 10.07
CA VAL A 191 -1.98 6.34 9.70
C VAL A 191 -3.02 5.30 10.12
N HIS A 192 -2.72 4.01 9.94
CA HIS A 192 -3.67 2.91 10.18
C HIS A 192 -3.65 2.31 11.59
N ARG A 193 -2.55 2.52 12.34
CA ARG A 193 -2.34 2.10 13.73
C ARG A 193 -1.66 3.24 14.48
N PRO A 194 -2.36 4.38 14.66
CA PRO A 194 -1.78 5.59 15.22
C PRO A 194 -1.36 5.39 16.69
N PRO A 195 -0.34 6.13 17.17
CA PRO A 195 0.05 6.09 18.57
C PRO A 195 -1.13 6.43 19.51
N PRO A 196 -1.16 5.87 20.73
CA PRO A 196 -2.20 6.21 21.70
C PRO A 196 -2.30 7.73 21.91
N ARG A 197 -3.54 8.23 22.09
CA ARG A 197 -3.85 9.66 22.31
C ARG A 197 -3.54 10.57 21.11
N THR A 198 -3.45 10.02 19.90
CA THR A 198 -3.38 10.81 18.67
C THR A 198 -4.66 10.68 17.86
N HIS A 199 -5.03 11.74 17.11
CA HIS A 199 -6.21 11.71 16.26
C HIS A 199 -5.95 10.89 15.00
N SER A 200 -6.89 10.02 14.62
CA SER A 200 -6.82 9.29 13.35
C SER A 200 -7.71 9.93 12.30
N ALA A 201 -7.16 10.29 11.14
CA ALA A 201 -7.99 10.67 9.99
C ALA A 201 -8.77 9.48 9.39
N MET A 202 -8.40 8.25 9.79
CA MET A 202 -9.06 7.03 9.36
C MET A 202 -10.20 6.62 10.30
N ASP A 203 -10.47 7.39 11.36
CA ASP A 203 -11.68 7.24 12.17
C ASP A 203 -12.87 7.84 11.42
N TYR A 204 -13.81 6.98 11.02
CA TYR A 204 -15.01 7.33 10.26
C TYR A 204 -16.29 7.16 11.09
N GLY A 205 -16.15 7.02 12.42
CA GLY A 205 -17.27 6.76 13.32
C GLY A 205 -17.79 5.33 13.21
N VAL A 206 -19.10 5.17 13.22
CA VAL A 206 -19.75 3.85 13.24
C VAL A 206 -19.80 3.20 11.86
N ASP A 207 -19.69 1.87 11.86
CA ASP A 207 -19.97 1.07 10.68
C ASP A 207 -21.45 1.21 10.24
N ARG A 208 -21.72 0.83 9.01
CA ARG A 208 -23.03 0.85 8.37
C ARG A 208 -23.63 -0.55 8.41
N LEU A 209 -24.96 -0.58 8.56
CA LEU A 209 -25.75 -1.80 8.44
C LEU A 209 -25.83 -2.29 6.99
N ILE A 210 -25.86 -1.35 6.03
CA ILE A 210 -25.97 -1.64 4.59
C ILE A 210 -24.61 -1.40 3.95
N ASP A 211 -24.12 -2.38 3.17
CA ASP A 211 -22.87 -2.24 2.44
C ASP A 211 -23.00 -1.14 1.38
N PRO A 212 -22.25 -0.03 1.52
CA PRO A 212 -22.34 1.03 0.54
C PRO A 212 -21.61 0.71 -0.78
N ASN A 213 -20.86 -0.39 -0.86
CA ASN A 213 -20.17 -0.82 -2.07
C ASN A 213 -21.01 -1.78 -2.93
N VAL A 214 -22.16 -2.23 -2.41
CA VAL A 214 -23.12 -2.99 -3.22
C VAL A 214 -23.77 -1.99 -4.18
N GLU A 215 -23.32 -2.01 -5.43
CA GLU A 215 -24.03 -1.32 -6.51
C GLU A 215 -25.33 -2.07 -6.80
N GLU A 216 -26.44 -1.35 -6.97
CA GLU A 216 -27.65 -1.94 -7.55
C GLU A 216 -27.28 -2.47 -8.93
N VAL A 217 -27.41 -3.78 -9.13
CA VAL A 217 -27.20 -4.41 -10.45
C VAL A 217 -28.31 -3.91 -11.38
N LYS A 218 -28.10 -2.77 -12.03
CA LYS A 218 -28.79 -2.46 -13.28
C LYS A 218 -28.16 -3.38 -14.33
N GLY A 219 -29.01 -4.25 -14.89
CA GLY A 219 -28.61 -5.28 -15.84
C GLY A 219 -27.68 -4.73 -16.93
N GLU A 220 -26.75 -5.58 -17.36
CA GLU A 220 -25.83 -5.45 -18.50
C GLU A 220 -24.36 -5.08 -18.24
N ARG A 221 -23.95 -4.62 -17.04
CA ARG A 221 -22.50 -4.38 -16.76
C ARG A 221 -21.76 -5.44 -15.95
N ALA A 222 -22.38 -6.60 -15.70
CA ALA A 222 -21.80 -7.64 -14.86
C ALA A 222 -20.71 -8.52 -15.53
N ARG A 223 -20.49 -8.42 -16.85
CA ARG A 223 -19.54 -9.32 -17.55
C ARG A 223 -18.13 -8.78 -17.73
N VAL A 224 -17.92 -7.46 -17.66
CA VAL A 224 -16.60 -6.87 -17.99
C VAL A 224 -15.70 -6.76 -16.76
N MET A 225 -16.26 -6.62 -15.56
CA MET A 225 -15.47 -6.28 -14.37
C MET A 225 -14.83 -7.49 -13.67
N ILE A 226 -15.36 -8.70 -13.89
CA ILE A 226 -14.76 -9.94 -13.35
C ILE A 226 -13.46 -10.27 -14.10
N LEU A 227 -13.42 -10.06 -15.42
CA LEU A 227 -12.23 -10.29 -16.24
C LEU A 227 -11.06 -9.35 -15.90
N ALA A 228 -11.32 -8.08 -15.59
CA ALA A 228 -10.25 -7.13 -15.27
C ALA A 228 -9.54 -7.44 -13.94
N CYS A 229 -10.28 -7.96 -12.94
CA CYS A 229 -9.72 -8.31 -11.64
C CYS A 229 -8.85 -9.58 -11.69
N ASP A 230 -9.24 -10.54 -12.55
CA ASP A 230 -8.48 -11.77 -12.77
C ASP A 230 -7.23 -11.53 -13.65
N VAL A 231 -7.30 -10.60 -14.60
CA VAL A 231 -6.14 -10.20 -15.43
C VAL A 231 -5.06 -9.50 -14.61
N TRP A 232 -5.42 -8.71 -13.59
CA TRP A 232 -4.44 -8.04 -12.74
C TRP A 232 -3.73 -9.00 -11.77
N LYS A 233 -4.47 -9.95 -11.18
CA LYS A 233 -3.88 -11.06 -10.40
C LYS A 233 -3.01 -11.99 -11.26
N MET A 234 -3.38 -12.18 -12.53
CA MET A 234 -2.53 -12.88 -13.52
C MET A 234 -1.24 -12.11 -13.83
N LEU A 235 -1.27 -10.77 -13.86
CA LEU A 235 -0.07 -9.95 -14.07
C LEU A 235 0.94 -10.09 -12.91
N ASP A 236 0.45 -10.22 -11.67
CA ASP A 236 1.26 -10.54 -10.50
C ASP A 236 1.89 -11.94 -10.59
N LEU A 237 1.16 -12.92 -11.13
CA LEU A 237 1.68 -14.25 -11.43
C LEU A 237 2.74 -14.22 -12.55
N VAL A 238 2.55 -13.42 -13.60
CA VAL A 238 3.51 -13.30 -14.72
C VAL A 238 4.79 -12.57 -14.29
N THR A 239 4.69 -11.54 -13.46
CA THR A 239 5.88 -10.84 -12.91
C THR A 239 6.64 -11.72 -11.91
N HIS A 240 5.95 -12.50 -11.08
CA HIS A 240 6.58 -13.50 -10.23
C HIS A 240 7.23 -14.63 -11.06
N TYR A 241 6.58 -15.04 -12.15
CA TYR A 241 7.07 -16.05 -13.09
C TYR A 241 8.29 -15.61 -13.89
N HIS A 242 8.37 -14.34 -14.34
CA HIS A 242 9.55 -13.79 -15.02
C HIS A 242 10.80 -13.82 -14.14
N ASN A 243 10.63 -13.58 -12.84
CA ASN A 243 11.70 -13.65 -11.85
C ASN A 243 12.16 -15.09 -11.61
N ILE A 244 11.23 -16.05 -11.57
CA ILE A 244 11.53 -17.48 -11.44
C ILE A 244 12.20 -18.00 -12.73
N HIS A 245 11.71 -17.64 -13.92
CA HIS A 245 12.30 -18.02 -15.19
C HIS A 245 13.75 -17.50 -15.31
N SER A 246 14.01 -16.23 -14.97
CA SER A 246 15.37 -15.67 -14.93
C SER A 246 16.31 -16.40 -13.95
N ALA A 247 15.78 -16.93 -12.85
CA ALA A 247 16.55 -17.74 -11.90
C ALA A 247 16.82 -19.16 -12.45
N VAL A 248 15.85 -19.77 -13.12
CA VAL A 248 15.96 -21.11 -13.72
C VAL A 248 16.88 -21.10 -14.95
N THR A 249 16.84 -20.08 -15.82
CA THR A 249 17.76 -19.96 -16.96
C THR A 249 19.23 -19.80 -16.51
N ARG A 250 19.46 -19.19 -15.34
CA ARG A 250 20.79 -19.10 -14.73
C ARG A 250 21.28 -20.44 -14.16
N LEU A 251 20.37 -21.30 -13.71
CA LEU A 251 20.68 -22.66 -13.24
C LEU A 251 20.89 -23.65 -14.39
N LEU A 252 20.17 -23.50 -15.51
CA LEU A 252 20.32 -24.32 -16.71
C LEU A 252 21.70 -24.16 -17.39
N LYS A 253 22.32 -22.97 -17.30
CA LYS A 253 23.72 -22.76 -17.74
C LYS A 253 24.76 -23.55 -16.91
N ARG A 254 24.35 -24.24 -15.83
CA ARG A 254 25.22 -25.08 -14.98
C ARG A 254 25.00 -26.60 -15.16
N GLY A 255 24.32 -27.04 -16.24
CA GLY A 255 24.46 -28.42 -16.74
C GLY A 255 23.59 -29.51 -16.10
N TYR A 256 22.37 -29.21 -15.64
CA TYR A 256 21.45 -30.22 -15.11
C TYR A 256 20.34 -30.58 -16.11
N HIS A 257 20.33 -31.82 -16.59
CA HIS A 257 19.45 -32.33 -17.67
C HIS A 257 18.01 -32.69 -17.25
N ILE A 258 17.62 -32.49 -15.99
CA ILE A 258 16.29 -32.92 -15.46
C ILE A 258 15.16 -31.91 -15.79
N PHE A 259 15.47 -30.73 -16.33
CA PHE A 259 14.51 -29.63 -16.47
C PHE A 259 13.82 -29.48 -17.83
N CYS A 260 14.08 -30.39 -18.78
CA CYS A 260 13.55 -30.28 -20.15
C CYS A 260 12.01 -30.33 -20.18
N THR A 261 11.37 -31.09 -19.29
CA THR A 261 9.91 -31.20 -19.21
C THR A 261 9.22 -29.94 -18.66
N ILE A 262 9.86 -29.22 -17.73
CA ILE A 262 9.32 -27.99 -17.13
C ILE A 262 9.35 -26.84 -18.14
N SER A 263 10.40 -26.76 -18.97
CA SER A 263 10.51 -25.75 -20.03
C SER A 263 9.43 -25.92 -21.11
N THR A 264 9.11 -27.16 -21.50
CA THR A 264 8.07 -27.44 -22.50
C THR A 264 6.65 -27.20 -21.97
N ILE A 265 6.40 -27.49 -20.69
CA ILE A 265 5.10 -27.16 -20.04
C ILE A 265 4.96 -25.63 -19.92
N CYS A 266 6.05 -24.93 -19.64
CA CYS A 266 6.09 -23.48 -19.54
C CYS A 266 5.80 -22.76 -20.87
N THR A 267 6.33 -23.25 -21.99
CA THR A 267 6.04 -22.71 -23.33
C THR A 267 4.61 -23.01 -23.78
N LEU A 268 4.06 -24.18 -23.43
CA LEU A 268 2.65 -24.52 -23.69
C LEU A 268 1.66 -23.63 -22.91
N ILE A 269 1.99 -23.25 -21.67
CA ILE A 269 1.15 -22.36 -20.85
C ILE A 269 1.21 -20.93 -21.40
N THR A 270 2.39 -20.42 -21.76
CA THR A 270 2.52 -19.08 -22.36
C THR A 270 1.86 -19.00 -23.73
N PHE A 271 1.93 -20.04 -24.56
CA PHE A 271 1.27 -20.09 -25.87
C PHE A 271 -0.26 -20.11 -25.75
N ASN A 272 -0.82 -20.85 -24.80
CA ASN A 272 -2.27 -20.86 -24.54
C ASN A 272 -2.77 -19.54 -23.95
N ILE A 273 -1.99 -18.87 -23.11
CA ILE A 273 -2.31 -17.54 -22.58
C ILE A 273 -2.30 -16.50 -23.71
N LEU A 274 -1.31 -16.52 -24.62
CA LEU A 274 -1.25 -15.60 -25.76
C LEU A 274 -2.43 -15.79 -26.72
N LEU A 275 -2.81 -17.04 -27.02
CA LEU A 275 -3.99 -17.37 -27.84
C LEU A 275 -5.30 -16.91 -27.20
N PHE A 276 -5.39 -16.93 -25.86
CA PHE A 276 -6.55 -16.41 -25.13
C PHE A 276 -6.66 -14.87 -25.24
N PHE A 277 -5.54 -14.15 -25.22
CA PHE A 277 -5.50 -12.70 -25.47
C PHE A 277 -5.85 -12.36 -26.92
N GLN A 278 -5.38 -13.13 -27.90
CA GLN A 278 -5.65 -12.87 -29.32
C GLN A 278 -7.12 -13.12 -29.70
N LYS A 279 -7.81 -14.08 -29.06
CA LYS A 279 -9.26 -14.26 -29.20
C LYS A 279 -10.08 -13.18 -28.49
N SER A 280 -9.58 -12.62 -27.38
CA SER A 280 -10.28 -11.60 -26.60
C SER A 280 -10.22 -10.21 -27.25
N SER A 281 -9.14 -9.88 -27.96
CA SER A 281 -9.02 -8.60 -28.68
C SER A 281 -9.93 -8.46 -29.91
N VAL A 282 -10.43 -9.57 -30.47
CA VAL A 282 -11.34 -9.55 -31.64
C VAL A 282 -12.78 -9.17 -31.26
N HIS A 283 -13.12 -9.18 -29.97
CA HIS A 283 -14.46 -8.81 -29.47
C HIS A 283 -14.53 -7.39 -28.86
N LEU A 284 -13.49 -6.57 -29.05
CA LEU A 284 -13.40 -5.22 -28.47
C LEU A 284 -13.19 -4.10 -29.50
N ILE A 285 -13.49 -4.36 -30.77
CA ILE A 285 -13.68 -3.32 -31.81
C ILE A 285 -15.15 -3.33 -32.23
#